data_AF-A0A5D4TCC9-F1
#
_entry.id   AF-A0A5D4TCC9-F1
#
_cell.length_a   1.000
_cell.length_b   1.000
_cell.length_c   1.000
_cell.angle_alpha   90.00
_cell.angle_beta   90.00
_cell.angle_gamma   90.00
#
_symmetry.space_group_name_H-M   'P 1'
#
loop_
_entity.id
_entity.type
_entity.pdbx_description
1 polymer ?
#
loop_
_entity_poly.entity_id
_entity_poly.type
_entity_poly.pdbx_seq_one_letter_code
_entity_poly.pdbx_strand_id
1 'polypeptide(L)'
;MTISASLAVMVIALMLLPLIYKLVTGRTIPSFFWDNILLYFVIWKLSYIVIHPKLFLDMPMSIVYFHGGSTGKVLGLIFVFLNILMSRNLLEQRRSMEHE
;
A
#
# COMPACT_ATOMS: atom_id res chain seq x y z
N MET A 1 -10.63 11.95 21.29
CA MET A 1 -10.23 11.18 20.11
C MET A 1 -9.74 12.15 19.04
N THR A 2 -8.47 12.51 19.04
CA THR A 2 -7.88 13.23 17.91
C THR A 2 -7.76 12.22 16.78
N ILE A 3 -8.42 12.44 15.65
CA ILE A 3 -8.01 11.79 14.40
C ILE A 3 -6.50 12.01 14.34
N SER A 4 -5.71 10.94 14.46
CA SER A 4 -4.26 11.10 14.58
C SER A 4 -3.82 11.93 13.39
N ALA A 5 -3.16 13.07 13.63
CA ALA A 5 -2.76 13.99 12.56
C ALA A 5 -2.05 13.25 11.41
N SER A 6 -1.41 12.12 11.72
CA SER A 6 -0.85 11.17 10.76
C SER A 6 -1.81 10.64 9.69
N LEU A 7 -3.07 10.30 10.01
CA LEU A 7 -4.02 9.80 9.01
C LEU A 7 -4.46 10.91 8.06
N ALA A 8 -4.75 12.10 8.60
CA ALA A 8 -5.12 13.26 7.80
C ALA A 8 -3.99 13.66 6.84
N VAL A 9 -2.75 13.74 7.36
CA VAL A 9 -1.56 14.02 6.54
C VAL A 9 -1.36 12.95 5.47
N MET A 10 -1.56 11.67 5.78
CA MET A 10 -1.43 10.60 4.80
C MET A 10 -2.45 10.73 3.66
N VAL A 11 -3.72 11.00 3.98
CA VAL A 11 -4.78 11.20 2.97
C VAL A 11 -4.49 12.44 2.11
N ILE A 12 -4.08 13.54 2.73
CA ILE A 12 -3.70 14.78 2.02
C ILE A 12 -2.51 14.51 1.10
N ALA A 13 -1.47 13.82 1.59
CA ALA A 13 -0.30 13.46 0.79
C ALA A 13 -0.69 12.59 -0.42
N LEU A 14 -1.56 11.59 -0.21
CA LEU A 14 -2.07 10.72 -1.29
C LEU A 14 -2.87 11.47 -2.35
N MET A 15 -3.58 12.54 -1.97
CA MET A 15 -4.30 13.42 -2.92
C MET A 15 -3.37 14.41 -3.63
N LEU A 16 -2.38 14.96 -2.93
CA LEU A 16 -1.46 15.96 -3.48
C LEU A 16 -0.39 15.34 -4.39
N LEU A 17 0.11 14.15 -4.08
CA LEU A 17 1.17 13.49 -4.87
C LEU A 17 0.82 13.35 -6.37
N PRO A 18 -0.37 12.83 -6.77
CA PRO A 18 -0.75 12.76 -8.19
C PRO A 18 -0.93 14.13 -8.82
N LEU A 19 -1.41 15.12 -8.07
CA LEU A 19 -1.57 16.49 -8.56
C LEU A 19 -0.21 17.13 -8.86
N ILE A 20 0.72 17.03 -7.91
CA ILE A 20 2.10 17.55 -8.05
C ILE A 20 2.82 16.83 -9.18
N TYR A 21 2.72 15.49 -9.24
CA TYR A 21 3.34 14.70 -10.31
C TYR A 21 2.83 15.14 -11.69
N LYS A 22 1.52 15.36 -11.83
CA LYS A 22 0.92 15.85 -13.08
C LYS A 22 1.37 17.26 -13.44
N LEU A 23 1.47 18.16 -12.46
CA LEU A 23 1.95 19.53 -12.68
C LEU A 23 3.41 19.57 -13.13
N VAL A 24 4.28 18.72 -12.58
CA VAL A 24 5.72 18.72 -12.87
C VAL A 24 6.05 17.97 -14.16
N THR A 25 5.45 16.79 -14.37
CA THR A 25 5.81 15.92 -15.51
C THR A 25 4.88 16.06 -16.72
N GLY A 26 3.73 16.73 -16.55
CA GLY A 26 2.65 16.79 -17.54
C GLY A 26 1.94 15.45 -17.77
N ARG A 27 2.34 14.37 -17.08
CA ARG A 27 1.80 13.02 -17.24
C ARG A 27 0.91 12.64 -16.07
N THR A 28 -0.08 11.80 -16.33
CA THR A 28 -0.85 11.17 -15.26
C THR A 28 0.00 10.11 -14.56
N ILE A 29 -0.23 9.94 -13.26
CA ILE A 29 0.39 8.84 -12.51
C ILE A 29 -0.07 7.51 -13.13
N PRO A 30 0.85 6.55 -13.35
CA PRO A 30 0.49 5.21 -13.80
C PRO A 30 -0.49 4.49 -12.87
N SER A 31 -1.40 3.68 -13.41
CA SER A 31 -2.39 2.93 -12.63
C SER A 31 -1.78 2.06 -11.52
N PHE A 32 -0.60 1.46 -11.78
CA PHE A 32 0.09 0.59 -10.81
C PHE A 32 0.40 1.30 -9.48
N PHE A 33 0.50 2.64 -9.46
CA PHE A 33 0.72 3.39 -8.23
C PHE A 33 -0.45 3.23 -7.25
N TRP A 34 -1.68 3.35 -7.74
CA TRP A 34 -2.88 3.17 -6.92
C TRP A 34 -3.03 1.73 -6.45
N ASP A 35 -2.72 0.77 -7.31
CA ASP A 35 -2.72 -0.66 -6.97
C ASP A 35 -1.76 -0.96 -5.81
N ASN A 36 -0.56 -0.37 -5.84
CA ASN A 36 0.44 -0.53 -4.79
C ASN A 36 0.07 0.16 -3.47
N ILE A 37 -0.58 1.32 -3.52
CA ILE A 37 -1.11 1.98 -2.30
C ILE A 37 -2.19 1.10 -1.65
N LEU A 38 -3.11 0.56 -2.46
CA LEU A 38 -4.16 -0.31 -1.97
C LEU A 38 -3.56 -1.58 -1.35
N LEU A 39 -2.57 -2.19 -2.02
CA LEU A 39 -1.84 -3.34 -1.50
C LEU A 39 -1.19 -3.02 -0.13
N TYR A 40 -0.48 -1.91 -0.02
CA TYR A 40 0.11 -1.46 1.23
C TYR A 40 -0.94 -1.34 2.34
N PHE A 41 -2.06 -0.68 2.06
CA PHE A 41 -3.11 -0.44 3.04
C PHE A 41 -3.76 -1.75 3.51
N VAL A 42 -4.05 -2.66 2.57
CA VAL A 42 -4.62 -3.98 2.88
C VAL A 42 -3.66 -4.78 3.76
N ILE A 43 -2.37 -4.83 3.42
CA ILE A 43 -1.38 -5.58 4.20
C ILE A 43 -1.21 -4.98 5.60
N TRP A 44 -1.16 -3.65 5.70
CA TRP A 44 -1.09 -2.98 6.99
C TRP A 44 -2.30 -3.29 7.86
N LYS A 45 -3.51 -3.31 7.31
CA LYS A 45 -4.73 -3.72 8.03
C LYS A 45 -4.70 -5.19 8.42
N LEU A 46 -4.44 -6.09 7.48
CA LEU A 46 -4.45 -7.54 7.71
C LEU A 46 -3.33 -8.01 8.64
N SER A 47 -2.22 -7.28 8.72
CA SER A 47 -1.15 -7.57 9.68
C SER A 47 -1.65 -7.54 11.13
N TYR A 48 -2.75 -6.83 11.44
CA TYR A 48 -3.37 -6.87 12.75
C TYR A 48 -3.81 -8.29 13.15
N ILE A 49 -4.36 -9.07 12.21
CA ILE A 49 -4.82 -10.44 12.46
C ILE A 49 -3.62 -11.31 12.89
N VAL A 50 -2.49 -11.15 12.20
CA VAL A 50 -1.29 -11.95 12.45
C VAL A 50 -0.60 -11.54 13.75
N ILE A 51 -0.56 -10.23 14.05
CA ILE A 51 0.13 -9.69 15.24
C ILE A 51 -0.73 -9.86 16.51
N HIS A 52 -2.05 -9.78 16.39
CA HIS A 52 -2.99 -9.85 17.50
C HIS A 52 -4.07 -10.94 17.30
N PRO A 53 -3.67 -12.21 17.11
CA PRO A 53 -4.61 -13.28 16.71
C PRO A 53 -5.66 -13.53 17.80
N LYS A 54 -5.28 -13.51 19.08
CA LYS A 54 -6.20 -13.72 20.19
C LYS A 54 -7.28 -12.62 20.25
N LEU A 55 -6.88 -11.36 20.19
CA LEU A 55 -7.83 -10.24 20.17
C LEU A 55 -8.75 -10.27 18.94
N PHE A 56 -8.22 -10.68 17.78
CA PHE A 56 -9.04 -10.82 16.58
C PHE A 56 -10.07 -11.93 16.72
N LEU A 57 -9.71 -13.09 17.28
CA LEU A 57 -10.63 -14.20 17.51
C LEU A 57 -11.71 -13.84 18.55
N ASP A 58 -11.32 -13.12 19.61
CA ASP A 58 -12.24 -12.67 20.66
C ASP A 58 -13.20 -11.58 20.13
N MET A 59 -12.72 -10.68 19.27
CA MET A 59 -13.52 -9.61 18.67
C MET A 59 -13.15 -9.38 17.19
N PRO A 60 -13.79 -10.08 16.24
CA PRO A 60 -13.44 -9.98 14.81
C PRO A 60 -13.60 -8.56 14.24
N MET A 61 -14.59 -7.81 14.74
CA MET A 61 -14.82 -6.41 14.35
C MET A 61 -13.67 -5.46 14.74
N SER A 62 -12.76 -5.90 15.61
CA SER A 62 -11.57 -5.14 15.98
C SER A 62 -10.71 -4.76 14.77
N ILE A 63 -10.72 -5.54 13.69
CA ILE A 63 -9.98 -5.24 12.47
C ILE A 63 -10.41 -3.94 11.79
N VAL A 64 -11.66 -3.50 11.98
CA VAL A 64 -12.15 -2.24 11.41
C VAL A 64 -11.53 -1.04 12.14
N TYR A 65 -11.33 -1.16 13.44
CA TYR A 65 -10.86 -0.08 14.31
C TYR A 65 -9.34 -0.07 14.51
N PHE A 66 -8.72 -1.24 14.54
CA PHE A 66 -7.30 -1.40 14.84
C PHE A 66 -6.49 -1.81 13.59
N HIS A 67 -5.18 -1.74 13.72
CA HIS A 67 -4.22 -2.02 12.65
C HIS A 67 -2.94 -2.57 13.29
N GLY A 68 -2.08 -3.25 12.52
CA GLY A 68 -0.84 -3.88 13.04
C GLY A 68 0.27 -2.91 13.47
N GLY A 69 -0.07 -1.64 13.72
CA GLY A 69 0.85 -0.63 14.24
C GLY A 69 2.01 -0.34 13.27
N SER A 70 3.19 -0.06 13.82
CA SER A 70 4.42 0.19 13.04
C SER A 70 4.91 -1.07 12.32
N THR A 71 4.81 -2.24 12.96
CA THR A 71 5.21 -3.52 12.36
C THR A 71 4.44 -3.82 11.08
N GLY A 72 3.12 -3.58 11.09
CA GLY A 72 2.29 -3.72 9.91
C GLY A 72 2.67 -2.77 8.77
N LYS A 73 3.11 -1.54 9.08
CA LYS A 73 3.58 -0.59 8.05
C LYS A 73 4.86 -1.08 7.38
N VAL A 74 5.80 -1.60 8.16
CA VAL A 74 7.05 -2.18 7.63
C VAL A 74 6.74 -3.36 6.72
N LEU A 75 5.84 -4.27 7.14
CA LEU A 75 5.39 -5.38 6.30
C LEU A 75 4.75 -4.90 5.00
N GLY A 76 3.87 -3.90 5.05
CA GLY A 76 3.26 -3.30 3.87
C GLY A 76 4.32 -2.76 2.89
N LEU A 77 5.35 -2.08 3.39
CA LEU A 77 6.44 -1.56 2.56
C LEU A 77 7.25 -2.68 1.91
N ILE A 78 7.58 -3.75 2.66
CA ILE A 78 8.30 -4.91 2.12
C ILE A 78 7.51 -5.53 0.97
N PHE A 79 6.21 -5.74 1.14
CA PHE A 79 5.37 -6.35 0.10
C PHE A 79 5.22 -5.48 -1.14
N VAL A 80 5.05 -4.16 -0.98
CA VAL A 80 5.04 -3.23 -2.14
C VAL A 80 6.38 -3.28 -2.87
N PHE A 81 7.50 -3.29 -2.14
CA PHE A 81 8.82 -3.39 -2.74
C PHE A 81 8.97 -4.69 -3.56
N LEU A 82 8.55 -5.83 -2.99
CA LEU A 82 8.55 -7.12 -3.68
C LEU A 82 7.61 -7.12 -4.90
N ASN A 83 6.42 -6.53 -4.79
CA ASN A 83 5.46 -6.44 -5.88
C ASN A 83 6.03 -5.65 -7.06
N ILE A 84 6.66 -4.50 -6.78
CA ILE A 84 7.31 -3.67 -7.81
C ILE A 84 8.46 -4.44 -8.45
N LEU A 85 9.31 -5.10 -7.66
CA LEU A 85 10.45 -5.88 -8.18
C LEU A 85 9.98 -7.01 -9.09
N MET A 86 8.97 -7.77 -8.67
CA MET A 86 8.40 -8.86 -9.46
C MET A 86 7.74 -8.34 -10.73
N SER A 87 7.01 -7.23 -10.65
CA SER A 87 6.33 -6.63 -11.81
C SER A 87 7.30 -6.16 -12.88
N ARG A 88 8.49 -5.67 -12.49
CA ARG A 88 9.56 -5.32 -13.44
C ARG A 88 10.05 -6.54 -14.22
N ASN A 89 10.33 -7.64 -13.53
CA ASN A 89 10.81 -8.87 -14.15
C ASN A 89 9.79 -9.46 -15.13
N LEU A 90 8.48 -9.39 -14.80
CA LEU A 90 7.41 -9.88 -15.67
C LEU A 90 7.28 -9.06 -16.97
N LEU A 91 7.52 -7.75 -16.89
CA LEU A 91 7.50 -6.88 -18.07
C LEU A 91 8.71 -7.11 -18.97
N GLU A 92 9.88 -7.41 -18.40
CA GLU A 92 11.07 -7.78 -19.18
C GLU A 92 10.88 -9.12 -19.90
N GLN A 93 10.30 -10.12 -19.24
CA GLN A 93 9.98 -11.41 -19.86
C GLN A 93 8.95 -11.32 -20.99
N ARG A 94 7.92 -10.48 -20.84
CA ARG A 94 6.96 -10.25 -21.94
C ARG A 94 7.63 -9.63 -23.16
N ARG A 95 8.54 -8.68 -22.94
CA ARG A 95 9.25 -8.00 -24.04
C ARG A 95 10.21 -8.91 -24.78
N SER A 96 10.83 -9.88 -24.10
CA SER A 96 11.71 -10.86 -24.77
C SER A 96 10.93 -11.85 -25.66
N MET A 97 9.68 -12.20 -25.29
CA MET A 97 8.84 -13.09 -26.09
C MET A 97 8.21 -12.43 -27.32
N GLU A 98 8.08 -11.09 -27.33
CA GLU A 98 7.56 -10.33 -28.50
C GLU A 98 8.63 -10.08 -29.58
N HIS A 99 9.90 -10.34 -29.28
CA HIS A 99 11.03 -10.16 -30.19
C HIS A 99 11.62 -11.48 -30.73
N GLU A 100 11.01 -12.62 -30.42
CA GLU A 100 11.22 -13.94 -31.07
C GLU A 100 10.10 -14.23 -32.09
#